data_AF-A0A5J5PIB3-F1
#
_entry.id   AF-A0A5J5PIB3-F1
#
_cell.length_a   1.000
_cell.length_b   1.000
_cell.length_c   1.000
_cell.angle_alpha   90.00
_cell.angle_beta   90.00
_cell.angle_gamma   90.00
#
_symmetry.space_group_name_H-M   'P 1'
#
loop_
_entity.id
_entity.type
_entity.pdbx_description
1 polymer ?
#
loop_
_entity_poly.entity_id
_entity_poly.type
_entity_poly.pdbx_seq_one_letter_code
_entity_poly.pdbx_strand_id
1 'polypeptide(L)'
;MEIISPIFLFLSISFNYMVPKACIQCVKSDPRSQLANKVGIAAIIITCISNKAVTLESNMTVLASSVHDKDLKLVLQDCQKELSDAKTNLTTAIDRLKNKDYDQTNYLVNLALQKEFDCKNNVGDLQYTLHTTVLNDMTLYEELSEAAMRIIDRFL
;
A
#
# COMPACT_ATOMS: atom_id res chain seq x y z
N MET A 1 26.35 25.59 -4.48
CA MET A 1 26.35 24.17 -4.10
C MET A 1 24.91 23.70 -4.21
N GLU A 2 24.52 23.19 -5.37
CA GLU A 2 23.15 22.73 -5.61
C GLU A 2 22.94 21.43 -4.81
N ILE A 3 22.05 21.49 -3.82
CA ILE A 3 21.60 20.29 -3.11
C ILE A 3 20.73 19.55 -4.10
N ILE A 4 21.28 18.52 -4.77
CA ILE A 4 20.49 17.58 -5.55
C ILE A 4 19.52 16.93 -4.56
N SER A 5 18.26 17.37 -4.59
CA SER A 5 17.23 16.82 -3.71
C SER A 5 17.15 15.31 -3.92
N PRO A 6 17.05 14.47 -2.87
CA PRO A 6 16.80 13.04 -3.03
C PRO A 6 15.52 12.74 -3.82
N ILE A 7 14.57 13.70 -3.89
CA ILE A 7 13.44 13.66 -4.83
C ILE A 7 13.93 13.66 -6.29
N PHE A 8 14.94 14.45 -6.63
CA PHE A 8 15.58 14.48 -7.94
C PHE A 8 16.32 13.18 -8.26
N LEU A 9 16.91 12.52 -7.24
CA LEU A 9 17.59 11.23 -7.37
C LEU A 9 16.58 10.08 -7.52
N PHE A 10 15.44 10.16 -6.84
CA PHE A 10 14.31 9.27 -7.05
C PHE A 10 13.71 9.47 -8.45
N LEU A 11 13.50 10.72 -8.88
CA LEU A 11 13.06 11.06 -10.24
C LEU A 11 14.06 10.55 -11.29
N SER A 12 15.38 10.67 -11.09
CA SER A 12 16.40 10.18 -12.04
C SER A 12 16.47 8.64 -12.14
N ILE A 13 16.27 7.92 -11.03
CA ILE A 13 16.08 6.45 -11.06
C ILE A 13 14.74 6.08 -11.76
N SER A 14 13.76 6.97 -11.67
CA SER A 14 12.40 6.81 -12.23
C SER A 14 12.26 7.28 -13.69
N PHE A 15 13.23 8.00 -14.26
CA PHE A 15 13.06 8.69 -15.55
C PHE A 15 12.90 7.74 -16.76
N ASN A 16 13.09 6.44 -16.58
CA ASN A 16 12.85 5.43 -17.63
C ASN A 16 11.58 4.58 -17.42
N TYR A 17 10.80 4.74 -16.34
CA TYR A 17 9.60 3.90 -16.15
C TYR A 17 8.51 4.60 -15.35
N MET A 18 7.27 4.43 -15.81
CA MET A 18 6.03 5.03 -15.31
C MET A 18 5.81 4.75 -13.82
N VAL A 19 6.39 5.58 -12.94
CA VAL A 19 6.06 5.60 -11.51
C VAL A 19 4.71 6.28 -11.37
N PRO A 20 3.69 5.63 -10.78
CA PRO A 20 2.38 6.23 -10.60
C PRO A 20 2.48 7.60 -9.91
N LYS A 21 1.65 8.56 -10.36
CA LYS A 21 1.56 9.90 -9.74
C LYS A 21 1.32 9.80 -8.23
N ALA A 22 0.59 8.77 -7.81
CA ALA A 22 0.38 8.37 -6.43
C ALA A 22 1.67 8.21 -5.61
N CYS A 23 2.69 7.51 -6.13
CA CYS A 23 3.97 7.32 -5.43
C CYS A 23 4.68 8.66 -5.23
N ILE A 24 4.69 9.52 -6.26
CA ILE A 24 5.31 10.85 -6.18
C ILE A 24 4.62 11.70 -5.12
N GLN A 25 3.28 11.69 -5.08
CA GLN A 25 2.50 12.42 -4.09
C GLN A 25 2.75 11.89 -2.67
N CYS A 26 2.74 10.57 -2.49
CA CYS A 26 3.08 9.91 -1.23
C CYS A 26 4.46 10.36 -0.73
N VAL A 27 5.50 10.26 -1.57
CA VAL A 27 6.87 10.62 -1.17
C VAL A 27 6.97 12.11 -0.85
N LYS A 28 6.39 12.99 -1.67
CA LYS A 28 6.41 14.44 -1.41
C LYS A 28 5.67 14.84 -0.14
N SER A 29 4.64 14.09 0.25
CA SER A 29 3.87 14.35 1.47
C SER A 29 4.63 13.97 2.76
N ASP A 30 5.65 13.12 2.65
CA ASP A 30 6.44 12.69 3.80
C ASP A 30 7.65 13.63 4.00
N PRO A 31 7.77 14.32 5.15
CA PRO A 31 8.90 15.24 5.40
C PRO A 31 10.26 14.52 5.44
N ARG A 32 10.29 13.21 5.74
CA ARG A 32 11.52 12.40 5.75
C ARG A 32 12.10 12.22 4.34
N SER A 33 11.30 12.44 3.29
CA SER A 33 11.72 12.30 1.89
C SER A 33 12.90 13.19 1.52
N GLN A 34 13.06 14.34 2.17
CA GLN A 34 14.13 15.32 1.90
C GLN A 34 15.53 14.79 2.20
N LEU A 35 15.65 13.77 3.05
CA LEU A 35 16.92 13.18 3.47
C LEU A 35 16.98 11.67 3.19
N ALA A 36 15.93 11.11 2.57
CA ALA A 36 15.82 9.68 2.35
C ALA A 36 16.72 9.22 1.19
N ASN A 37 17.49 8.16 1.42
CA ASN A 37 18.15 7.41 0.35
C ASN A 37 17.14 6.48 -0.36
N LYS A 38 17.59 5.70 -1.35
CA LYS A 38 16.70 4.79 -2.10
C LYS A 38 15.88 3.84 -1.21
N VAL A 39 16.49 3.31 -0.14
CA VAL A 39 15.83 2.43 0.84
C VAL A 39 14.81 3.21 1.67
N GLY A 40 15.18 4.43 2.10
CA GLY A 40 14.30 5.33 2.81
C GLY A 40 13.07 5.73 2.00
N ILE A 41 13.22 5.98 0.69
CA ILE A 41 12.07 6.30 -0.18
C ILE A 41 11.16 5.07 -0.34
N ALA A 42 11.71 3.87 -0.55
CA ALA A 42 10.91 2.65 -0.59
C ALA A 42 10.14 2.42 0.73
N ALA A 43 10.77 2.70 1.88
CA ALA A 43 10.10 2.62 3.18
C ALA A 43 8.97 3.65 3.34
N ILE A 44 9.13 4.86 2.77
CA ILE A 44 8.07 5.87 2.73
C ILE A 44 6.88 5.37 1.89
N ILE A 45 7.14 4.76 0.73
CA ILE A 45 6.08 4.20 -0.12
C ILE A 45 5.33 3.08 0.62
N ILE A 46 6.04 2.13 1.25
CA ILE A 46 5.40 1.09 2.06
C ILE A 46 4.58 1.70 3.21
N THR A 47 5.07 2.78 3.82
CA THR A 47 4.31 3.52 4.84
C THR A 47 3.00 4.08 4.28
N CYS A 48 3.00 4.62 3.07
CA CYS A 48 1.76 5.09 2.43
C CYS A 48 0.78 3.96 2.15
N ILE A 49 1.26 2.80 1.68
CA ILE A 49 0.43 1.60 1.51
C ILE A 49 -0.21 1.23 2.85
N SER A 50 0.58 1.20 3.94
CA SER A 50 0.10 0.88 5.29
C SER A 50 -0.97 1.87 5.78
N ASN A 51 -0.76 3.17 5.58
CA ASN A 51 -1.77 4.20 5.91
C ASN A 51 -3.06 4.03 5.11
N LYS A 52 -2.95 3.58 3.85
CA LYS A 52 -4.13 3.27 3.03
C LYS A 52 -4.83 1.99 3.52
N ALA A 53 -4.09 0.96 3.95
CA ALA A 53 -4.67 -0.22 4.62
C ALA A 53 -5.50 0.19 5.85
N VAL A 54 -4.97 1.07 6.70
CA VAL A 54 -5.70 1.61 7.88
C VAL A 54 -6.99 2.32 7.46
N THR A 55 -6.95 3.10 6.38
CA THR A 55 -8.13 3.78 5.86
C THR A 55 -9.19 2.77 5.39
N LEU A 56 -8.77 1.76 4.63
CA LEU A 56 -9.65 0.70 4.14
C LEU A 56 -10.22 -0.13 5.30
N GLU A 57 -9.40 -0.51 6.28
CA GLU A 57 -9.82 -1.24 7.49
C GLU A 57 -10.93 -0.48 8.23
N SER A 58 -10.76 0.84 8.39
CA SER A 58 -11.77 1.71 8.99
C SER A 58 -13.05 1.78 8.17
N ASN A 59 -12.94 1.90 6.84
CA ASN A 59 -14.12 1.90 5.95
C ASN A 59 -14.91 0.58 6.08
N MET A 60 -14.23 -0.57 6.08
CA MET A 60 -14.88 -1.88 6.24
C MET A 60 -15.55 -2.01 7.61
N THR A 61 -14.91 -1.52 8.67
CA THR A 61 -15.48 -1.49 10.02
C THR A 61 -16.79 -0.68 10.05
N VAL A 62 -16.78 0.52 9.46
CA VAL A 62 -17.97 1.38 9.41
C VAL A 62 -19.08 0.73 8.58
N LEU A 63 -18.75 0.18 7.41
CA LEU A 63 -19.70 -0.53 6.56
C LEU A 63 -20.31 -1.73 7.29
N ALA A 64 -19.50 -2.61 7.90
CA ALA A 64 -19.97 -3.77 8.66
C ALA A 64 -20.90 -3.40 9.83
N SER A 65 -20.72 -2.21 10.41
CA SER A 65 -21.57 -1.71 11.50
C SER A 65 -22.95 -1.22 11.02
N SER A 66 -23.05 -0.84 9.74
CA SER A 66 -24.24 -0.20 9.16
C SER A 66 -25.11 -1.11 8.31
N VAL A 67 -24.56 -2.22 7.78
CA VAL A 67 -25.32 -3.17 6.96
C VAL A 67 -26.20 -4.09 7.81
N HIS A 68 -27.40 -4.39 7.32
CA HIS A 68 -28.32 -5.34 7.95
C HIS A 68 -28.17 -6.77 7.42
N ASP A 69 -27.68 -6.91 6.19
CA ASP A 69 -27.42 -8.20 5.58
C ASP A 69 -26.30 -8.94 6.33
N LYS A 70 -26.58 -10.17 6.75
CA LYS A 70 -25.68 -10.93 7.64
C LYS A 70 -24.44 -11.43 6.89
N ASP A 71 -24.59 -11.85 5.65
CA ASP A 71 -23.50 -12.43 4.87
C ASP A 71 -22.54 -11.33 4.44
N LEU A 72 -23.07 -10.20 3.98
CA LEU A 72 -22.29 -9.00 3.71
C LEU A 72 -21.58 -8.48 4.96
N LYS A 73 -22.25 -8.49 6.12
CA LYS A 73 -21.62 -8.09 7.37
C LYS A 73 -20.41 -8.95 7.71
N LEU A 74 -20.52 -10.27 7.58
CA LEU A 74 -19.42 -11.19 7.84
C LEU A 74 -18.26 -10.96 6.88
N VAL A 75 -18.53 -10.82 5.58
CA VAL A 75 -17.50 -10.53 4.57
C VAL A 75 -16.79 -9.21 4.85
N LEU A 76 -17.51 -8.15 5.26
CA LEU A 76 -16.89 -6.87 5.61
C LEU A 76 -16.04 -6.97 6.90
N GLN A 77 -16.42 -7.82 7.86
CA GLN A 77 -15.61 -8.09 9.05
C GLN A 77 -14.35 -8.90 8.71
N ASP A 78 -14.45 -9.85 7.79
CA ASP A 78 -13.29 -10.59 7.29
C ASP A 78 -12.35 -9.65 6.53
N CYS A 79 -12.87 -8.81 5.64
CA CYS A 79 -12.13 -7.72 5.01
C CYS A 79 -11.35 -6.85 6.00
N GLN A 80 -12.01 -6.43 7.10
CA GLN A 80 -11.36 -5.67 8.17
C GLN A 80 -10.15 -6.43 8.73
N LYS A 81 -10.30 -7.72 9.02
CA LYS A 81 -9.23 -8.57 9.54
C LYS A 81 -8.09 -8.73 8.54
N GLU A 82 -8.39 -9.03 7.28
CA GLU A 82 -7.39 -9.19 6.21
C GLU A 82 -6.56 -7.90 6.02
N LEU A 83 -7.19 -6.73 6.08
CA LEU A 83 -6.50 -5.43 6.00
C LEU A 83 -5.64 -5.13 7.24
N SER A 84 -6.06 -5.60 8.42
CA SER A 84 -5.26 -5.52 9.65
C SER A 84 -4.02 -6.42 9.57
N ASP A 85 -4.16 -7.62 9.00
CA ASP A 85 -3.04 -8.53 8.71
C ASP A 85 -2.11 -7.94 7.63
N ALA A 86 -2.67 -7.31 6.59
CA ALA A 86 -1.90 -6.60 5.55
C ALA A 86 -1.03 -5.49 6.16
N LYS A 87 -1.57 -4.70 7.10
CA LYS A 87 -0.81 -3.68 7.85
C LYS A 87 0.35 -4.29 8.65
N THR A 88 0.14 -5.44 9.28
CA THR A 88 1.19 -6.17 10.00
C THR A 88 2.30 -6.64 9.06
N ASN A 89 1.93 -7.17 7.88
CA ASN A 89 2.87 -7.55 6.83
C ASN A 89 3.68 -6.35 6.33
N LEU A 90 3.04 -5.21 6.06
CA LEU A 90 3.70 -3.99 5.58
C LEU A 90 4.66 -3.41 6.63
N THR A 91 4.29 -3.45 7.90
CA THR A 91 5.18 -3.04 9.00
C THR A 91 6.42 -3.92 9.04
N THR A 92 6.22 -5.24 8.95
CA THR A 92 7.32 -6.21 8.89
C THR A 92 8.17 -6.03 7.63
N ALA A 93 7.56 -5.70 6.49
CA ALA A 93 8.25 -5.46 5.23
C ALA A 93 9.22 -4.27 5.33
N ILE A 94 8.83 -3.19 6.05
CA ILE A 94 9.71 -2.05 6.31
C ILE A 94 10.95 -2.49 7.11
N ASP A 95 10.79 -3.36 8.10
CA ASP A 95 11.91 -3.85 8.91
C ASP A 95 12.85 -4.74 8.08
N ARG A 96 12.30 -5.62 7.24
CA ARG A 96 13.08 -6.42 6.27
C ARG A 96 13.83 -5.53 5.28
N LEU A 97 13.18 -4.48 4.79
CA LEU A 97 13.74 -3.54 3.83
C LEU A 97 14.97 -2.81 4.41
N LYS A 98 14.87 -2.36 5.67
CA LYS A 98 15.98 -1.72 6.39
C LYS A 98 17.15 -2.68 6.61
N ASN A 99 16.87 -3.96 6.79
CA ASN A 99 17.86 -5.03 6.92
C ASN A 99 18.39 -5.53 5.56
N LYS A 100 17.98 -4.90 4.45
CA LYS A 100 18.37 -5.25 3.07
C LYS A 100 17.88 -6.64 2.61
N ASP A 101 16.87 -7.17 3.27
CA ASP A 101 16.21 -8.43 2.92
C ASP A 101 15.10 -8.16 1.90
N TYR A 102 15.52 -7.85 0.67
CA TYR A 102 14.63 -7.33 -0.39
C TYR A 102 13.63 -8.39 -0.88
N ASP A 103 14.05 -9.65 -0.95
CA ASP A 103 13.17 -10.77 -1.32
C ASP A 103 12.04 -10.92 -0.30
N GLN A 104 12.35 -10.91 1.00
CA GLN A 104 11.34 -11.00 2.05
C GLN A 104 10.48 -9.73 2.10
N THR A 105 11.04 -8.55 1.84
CA THR A 105 10.24 -7.31 1.71
C THR A 105 9.19 -7.47 0.61
N ASN A 106 9.59 -7.90 -0.60
CA ASN A 106 8.68 -8.10 -1.71
C ASN A 106 7.60 -9.15 -1.41
N TYR A 107 8.00 -10.28 -0.83
CA TYR A 107 7.07 -11.31 -0.40
C TYR A 107 5.98 -10.75 0.53
N LEU A 108 6.38 -9.94 1.53
CA LEU A 108 5.44 -9.36 2.50
C LEU A 108 4.55 -8.27 1.89
N VAL A 109 5.08 -7.44 0.97
CA VAL A 109 4.26 -6.46 0.22
C VAL A 109 3.25 -7.17 -0.66
N ASN A 110 3.66 -8.23 -1.38
CA ASN A 110 2.74 -9.03 -2.19
C ASN A 110 1.68 -9.72 -1.32
N LEU A 111 2.06 -10.28 -0.16
CA LEU A 111 1.11 -10.89 0.75
C LEU A 111 0.07 -9.86 1.23
N ALA A 112 0.48 -8.64 1.55
CA ALA A 112 -0.44 -7.55 1.90
C ALA A 112 -1.37 -7.19 0.72
N LEU A 113 -0.86 -7.17 -0.51
CA LEU A 113 -1.67 -6.95 -1.72
C LEU A 113 -2.74 -8.02 -1.92
N GLN A 114 -2.37 -9.31 -1.77
CA GLN A 114 -3.34 -10.40 -1.91
C GLN A 114 -4.48 -10.30 -0.89
N LYS A 115 -4.19 -9.83 0.34
CA LYS A 115 -5.20 -9.64 1.39
C LYS A 115 -6.26 -8.61 1.02
N GLU A 116 -5.86 -7.54 0.34
CA GLU A 116 -6.79 -6.54 -0.19
C GLU A 116 -7.60 -7.12 -1.37
N PHE A 117 -6.97 -7.84 -2.28
CA PHE A 117 -7.67 -8.49 -3.39
C PHE A 117 -8.70 -9.51 -2.92
N ASP A 118 -8.36 -10.34 -1.94
CA ASP A 118 -9.29 -11.31 -1.34
C ASP A 118 -10.52 -10.59 -0.77
N CYS A 119 -10.31 -9.47 -0.06
CA CYS A 119 -11.41 -8.64 0.42
C CYS A 119 -12.29 -8.12 -0.72
N LYS A 120 -11.69 -7.51 -1.75
CA LYS A 120 -12.41 -6.94 -2.89
C LYS A 120 -13.21 -8.00 -3.65
N ASN A 121 -12.63 -9.18 -3.86
CA ASN A 121 -13.29 -10.31 -4.54
C ASN A 121 -14.45 -10.87 -3.71
N ASN A 122 -14.24 -11.11 -2.41
CA ASN A 122 -15.29 -11.65 -1.53
C ASN A 122 -16.50 -10.71 -1.44
N VAL A 123 -16.28 -9.39 -1.42
CA VAL A 123 -17.37 -8.41 -1.47
C VAL A 123 -18.08 -8.44 -2.84
N GLY A 124 -17.32 -8.56 -3.92
CA GLY A 124 -17.85 -8.67 -5.29
C GLY A 124 -18.66 -9.93 -5.54
N ASP A 125 -18.30 -11.06 -4.93
CA ASP A 125 -19.02 -12.34 -5.03
C ASP A 125 -20.44 -12.27 -4.45
N LEU A 126 -20.66 -11.38 -3.49
CA LEU A 126 -21.99 -11.05 -2.96
C LEU A 126 -22.77 -10.06 -3.84
N GLN A 127 -22.24 -9.70 -5.01
CA GLN A 127 -22.79 -8.68 -5.92
C GLN A 127 -22.93 -7.30 -5.24
N TYR A 128 -22.21 -7.07 -4.13
CA TYR A 128 -22.20 -5.80 -3.45
C TYR A 128 -21.14 -4.89 -4.07
N THR A 129 -21.55 -3.67 -4.42
CA THR A 129 -20.64 -2.66 -4.95
C THR A 129 -20.24 -1.70 -3.83
N LEU A 130 -18.95 -1.68 -3.50
CA LEU A 130 -18.39 -0.70 -2.57
C LEU A 130 -18.55 0.73 -3.11
N HIS A 131 -18.67 1.69 -2.21
CA HIS A 131 -18.73 3.10 -2.59
C HIS A 131 -17.49 3.49 -3.41
N THR A 132 -17.65 4.35 -4.43
CA THR A 132 -16.57 4.74 -5.35
C THR A 132 -15.32 5.24 -4.65
N THR A 133 -15.47 5.96 -3.54
CA THR A 133 -14.32 6.41 -2.72
C THR A 133 -13.49 5.24 -2.18
N VAL A 134 -14.15 4.16 -1.73
CA VAL A 134 -13.47 2.96 -1.23
C VAL A 134 -12.78 2.21 -2.37
N LEU A 135 -13.44 2.09 -3.52
CA LEU A 135 -12.84 1.47 -4.72
C LEU A 135 -11.62 2.24 -5.24
N ASN A 136 -11.67 3.58 -5.21
CA ASN A 136 -10.53 4.42 -5.57
C ASN A 136 -9.37 4.23 -4.58
N ASP A 137 -9.68 4.11 -3.30
CA ASP A 137 -8.70 3.85 -2.24
C ASP A 137 -8.04 2.47 -2.39
N MET A 138 -8.81 1.45 -2.77
CA MET A 138 -8.33 0.11 -3.13
C MET A 138 -7.42 0.15 -4.35
N THR A 139 -7.86 0.81 -5.43
CA THR A 139 -7.05 0.98 -6.64
C THR A 139 -5.71 1.67 -6.33
N LEU A 140 -5.74 2.71 -5.50
CA LEU A 140 -4.54 3.41 -5.07
C LEU A 140 -3.61 2.50 -4.23
N TYR A 141 -4.17 1.67 -3.37
CA TYR A 141 -3.44 0.68 -2.58
C TYR A 141 -2.72 -0.33 -3.50
N GLU A 142 -3.42 -0.85 -4.50
CA GLU A 142 -2.90 -1.77 -5.51
C GLU A 142 -1.75 -1.14 -6.30
N GLU A 143 -1.95 0.05 -6.88
CA GLU A 143 -0.95 0.78 -7.65
C GLU A 143 0.33 1.06 -6.85
N LEU A 144 0.18 1.48 -5.59
CA LEU A 144 1.31 1.74 -4.71
C LEU A 144 2.08 0.46 -4.37
N SER A 145 1.36 -0.65 -4.14
CA SER A 145 1.95 -1.96 -3.83
C SER A 145 2.76 -2.52 -4.98
N GLU A 146 2.21 -2.48 -6.20
CA GLU A 146 2.96 -2.87 -7.40
C GLU A 146 4.19 -2.00 -7.63
N ALA A 147 4.04 -0.69 -7.47
CA ALA A 147 5.15 0.24 -7.65
C ALA A 147 6.25 0.00 -6.61
N ALA A 148 5.89 -0.25 -5.35
CA ALA A 148 6.84 -0.57 -4.29
C ALA A 148 7.66 -1.80 -4.65
N MET A 149 7.02 -2.90 -5.06
CA MET A 149 7.72 -4.13 -5.45
C MET A 149 8.69 -3.89 -6.62
N ARG A 150 8.23 -3.19 -7.67
CA ARG A 150 9.09 -2.83 -8.82
C ARG A 150 10.30 -1.96 -8.43
N ILE A 151 10.17 -1.13 -7.39
CA ILE A 151 11.28 -0.32 -6.87
C ILE A 151 12.27 -1.21 -6.09
N ILE A 152 11.75 -2.10 -5.25
CA ILE A 152 12.55 -2.99 -4.40
C ILE A 152 13.32 -4.01 -5.23
N ASP A 153 12.73 -4.54 -6.31
CA ASP A 153 13.40 -5.44 -7.26
C ASP A 153 14.69 -4.85 -7.86
N ARG A 154 14.81 -3.51 -7.88
CA ARG A 154 16.00 -2.80 -8.38
C ARG A 154 17.10 -2.65 -7.33
N PHE A 155 16.89 -3.14 -6.12
CA PHE A 155 17.90 -3.13 -5.07
C PHE A 155 18.80 -4.37 -5.08
N LEU A 156 18.38 -5.41 -5.81
CA LEU A 156 19.13 -6.64 -6.11
C LEU A 156 20.30 -6.38 -7.07
#